data_AF-A0A6V7YBW7-F1
#
_entry.id   AF-A0A6V7YBW7-F1
#
_cell.length_a   1.000
_cell.length_b   1.000
_cell.length_c   1.000
_cell.angle_alpha   90.00
_cell.angle_beta   90.00
_cell.angle_gamma   90.00
#
_symmetry.space_group_name_H-M   'P 1'
#
loop_
_entity.id
_entity.type
_entity.pdbx_description
1 polymer ?
#
loop_
_entity_poly.entity_id
_entity_poly.type
_entity_poly.pdbx_seq_one_letter_code
_entity_poly.pdbx_strand_id
1 'polypeptide(L)'
;MGAKLSTTDNAGDNALHLALRARSRRLTQILLVNPSDSKLLYRPNKLGETPYSIDQESPQPILPTIFGPFGTEVDLKSLLGFDSYGDVIADVVCEPNLSLPLTIGLYAKWGSGKSILLSRIRNSMKSFSRTWLDGIELYWSWSLILIHYFLLYKKGMNYFFLWCWIGMFLIFLCAYSFIYYGSEVRLWNGSISAARLLARTFARFKLMLSVLTLNAPTRGTEKEIHEKKLISPVSFLFADNHRLSFIGGEQALANIVQSLFVAAEEHYGTLAVRLFTSFKQYQNAENSSKLQSICGIPVLLIILMFPLSLAISSLLFIQNQHLAASVFIAFSVISGTVLLYVLSIRLIINLPKHRIARIINRIHLQPFERMLQKLQKEVDLLVSLVTTLDAFINSQTRLVIMVDGLDSCEQNKMVSIIGCIQFIFLFSPKCSICCFTCFR
;
A
#
# COMPACT_ATOMS: atom_id res chain seq x y z
N MET A 1 -17.42 18.47 30.38
CA MET A 1 -17.72 18.81 28.97
C MET A 1 -16.72 18.07 28.09
N GLY A 2 -17.15 17.12 27.27
CA GLY A 2 -16.29 16.16 26.53
C GLY A 2 -15.54 16.76 25.34
N ALA A 3 -14.82 17.87 25.52
CA ALA A 3 -13.99 18.46 24.48
C ALA A 3 -12.76 17.58 24.21
N LYS A 4 -12.50 17.29 22.93
CA LYS A 4 -11.35 16.48 22.51
C LYS A 4 -10.12 17.37 22.37
N LEU A 5 -9.07 17.08 23.13
CA LEU A 5 -7.80 17.83 23.11
C LEU A 5 -7.02 17.72 21.78
N SER A 6 -7.32 16.68 21.00
CA SER A 6 -6.65 16.35 19.74
C SER A 6 -7.19 17.11 18.51
N THR A 7 -8.10 18.06 18.71
CA THR A 7 -8.65 18.87 17.61
C THR A 7 -7.68 19.97 17.21
N THR A 8 -7.43 20.07 15.91
CA THR A 8 -6.52 21.05 15.31
C THR A 8 -7.29 22.21 14.68
N ASP A 9 -6.67 23.39 14.63
CA ASP A 9 -7.15 24.52 13.84
C ASP A 9 -6.79 24.43 12.33
N ASN A 10 -6.98 25.54 11.60
CA ASN A 10 -6.62 25.64 10.19
C ASN A 10 -5.11 25.68 9.92
N ALA A 11 -4.26 25.96 10.91
CA ALA A 11 -2.80 25.84 10.81
C ALA A 11 -2.31 24.43 11.20
N GLY A 12 -3.18 23.59 11.75
CA GLY A 12 -2.81 22.28 12.29
C GLY A 12 -2.36 22.34 13.75
N ASP A 13 -2.54 23.48 14.42
CA ASP A 13 -2.21 23.69 15.82
C ASP A 13 -3.30 23.09 16.70
N ASN A 14 -2.91 22.23 17.63
CA ASN A 14 -3.80 21.74 18.68
C ASN A 14 -3.87 22.76 19.84
N ALA A 15 -4.78 22.51 20.79
CA ALA A 15 -4.84 23.29 22.03
C ALA A 15 -3.47 23.38 22.75
N LEU A 16 -2.64 22.34 22.63
CA LEU A 16 -1.29 22.32 23.21
C LEU A 16 -0.30 23.24 22.50
N HIS A 17 -0.33 23.28 21.16
CA HIS A 17 0.47 24.21 20.36
C HIS A 17 0.15 25.65 20.75
N LEU A 18 -1.14 25.98 20.88
CA LEU A 18 -1.60 27.31 21.27
C LEU A 18 -1.21 27.65 22.72
N ALA A 19 -1.34 26.71 23.65
CA ALA A 19 -0.99 26.94 25.06
C ALA A 19 0.51 27.21 25.26
N LEU A 20 1.37 26.48 24.55
CA LEU A 20 2.83 26.67 24.59
C LEU A 20 3.26 27.93 23.83
N ARG A 21 2.65 28.22 22.68
CA ARG A 21 2.89 29.49 21.96
C ARG A 21 2.46 30.71 22.79
N ALA A 22 1.38 30.58 23.58
CA ALA A 22 0.93 31.58 24.55
C ALA A 22 1.71 31.56 25.88
N ARG A 23 2.67 30.65 26.05
CA ARG A 23 3.54 30.50 27.23
C ARG A 23 2.77 30.34 28.56
N SER A 24 1.60 29.70 28.51
CA SER A 24 0.75 29.55 29.70
C SER A 24 0.99 28.24 30.42
N ARG A 25 1.79 28.28 31.49
CA ARG A 25 2.06 27.11 32.34
C ARG A 25 0.80 26.45 32.87
N ARG A 26 -0.17 27.24 33.34
CA ARG A 26 -1.43 26.71 33.91
C ARG A 26 -2.25 25.96 32.86
N LEU A 27 -2.36 26.50 31.65
CA LEU A 27 -3.09 25.82 30.57
C LEU A 27 -2.38 24.52 30.18
N THR A 28 -1.06 24.55 29.97
CA THR A 28 -0.29 23.36 29.63
C THR A 28 -0.39 22.27 30.70
N GLN A 29 -0.36 22.64 31.98
CA GLN A 29 -0.56 21.69 33.08
C GLN A 29 -1.94 21.04 33.05
N ILE A 30 -3.01 21.82 32.85
CA ILE A 30 -4.38 21.30 32.77
C ILE A 30 -4.56 20.38 31.56
N LEU A 31 -3.95 20.74 30.42
CA LEU A 31 -4.02 19.96 29.18
C LEU A 31 -3.21 18.65 29.26
N LEU A 32 -2.17 18.58 30.11
CA LEU A 32 -1.30 17.41 30.28
C LEU A 32 -1.62 16.58 31.54
N VAL A 33 -2.75 16.82 32.20
CA VAL A 33 -3.20 16.01 33.36
C VAL A 33 -3.38 14.55 32.98
N ASN A 34 -3.87 14.28 31.77
CA ASN A 34 -4.06 12.92 31.27
C ASN A 34 -2.78 12.41 30.58
N PRO A 35 -2.22 11.25 31.00
CA PRO A 35 -0.99 10.73 30.43
C PRO A 35 -1.13 10.30 28.96
N SER A 36 -2.35 10.05 28.47
CA SER A 36 -2.63 9.77 27.05
C SER A 36 -2.37 10.96 26.13
N ASP A 37 -2.54 12.18 26.65
CA ASP A 37 -2.54 13.41 25.87
C ASP A 37 -1.12 13.96 25.70
N SER A 38 -0.15 13.41 26.44
CA SER A 38 1.29 13.66 26.27
C SER A 38 1.80 13.34 24.87
N LYS A 39 1.17 12.39 24.15
CA LYS A 39 1.50 12.06 22.76
C LYS A 39 1.34 13.24 21.81
N LEU A 40 0.49 14.21 22.15
CA LEU A 40 0.27 15.41 21.34
C LEU A 40 1.49 16.34 21.34
N LEU A 41 2.38 16.25 22.34
CA LEU A 41 3.65 17.02 22.39
C LEU A 41 4.57 16.73 21.21
N TYR A 42 4.45 15.55 20.60
CA TYR A 42 5.28 15.11 19.48
C TYR A 42 4.56 15.16 18.13
N ARG A 43 3.32 15.64 18.10
CA ARG A 43 2.54 15.71 16.88
C ARG A 43 2.82 17.04 16.16
N PRO A 44 3.38 17.03 14.94
CA PRO A 44 3.67 18.24 14.20
C PRO A 44 2.39 18.92 13.71
N ASN A 45 2.40 20.25 13.66
CA ASN A 45 1.44 21.05 12.90
C ASN A 45 1.76 20.99 11.40
N LYS A 46 1.04 21.74 10.56
CA LYS A 46 1.29 21.73 9.11
C LYS A 46 2.61 22.38 8.70
N LEU A 47 3.22 23.18 9.58
CA LEU A 47 4.55 23.75 9.40
C LEU A 47 5.66 22.79 9.88
N GLY A 48 5.30 21.61 10.39
CA GLY A 48 6.25 20.64 10.95
C GLY A 48 6.65 20.92 12.40
N GLU A 49 6.11 21.96 13.03
CA GLU A 49 6.43 22.33 14.41
C GLU A 49 5.64 21.45 15.38
N THR A 50 6.34 20.89 16.35
CA THR A 50 5.72 20.16 17.46
C THR A 50 5.51 21.11 18.64
N PRO A 51 4.53 20.87 19.53
CA PRO A 51 4.42 21.66 20.75
C PRO A 51 5.73 21.64 21.56
N TYR A 52 6.45 20.53 21.53
CA TYR A 52 7.78 20.40 22.12
C TYR A 52 8.81 21.35 21.50
N SER A 53 8.91 21.42 20.17
CA SER A 53 9.85 22.32 19.50
C SER A 53 9.52 23.80 19.75
N ILE A 54 8.24 24.15 19.79
CA ILE A 54 7.77 25.52 20.11
C ILE A 54 8.23 25.93 21.52
N ASP A 55 8.19 25.01 22.49
CA ASP A 55 8.64 25.29 23.87
C ASP A 55 10.18 25.41 23.94
N GLN A 56 10.92 24.57 23.21
CA GLN A 56 12.39 24.60 23.19
C GLN A 56 12.98 25.83 22.50
N GLU A 57 12.31 26.37 21.48
CA GLU A 57 12.72 27.62 20.82
C GLU A 57 12.44 28.85 21.69
N SER A 58 11.66 28.70 22.76
CA SER A 58 11.37 29.78 23.69
C SER A 58 12.53 29.98 24.69
N PRO A 59 12.82 31.23 25.12
CA PRO A 59 13.94 31.51 26.02
C PRO A 59 13.78 30.90 27.43
N GLN A 60 12.58 30.45 27.79
CA GLN A 60 12.28 29.78 29.06
C GLN A 60 11.30 28.63 28.82
N PRO A 61 11.78 27.40 28.60
CA PRO A 61 10.91 26.26 28.31
C PRO A 61 10.10 25.88 29.54
N ILE A 62 8.80 25.65 29.35
CA ILE A 62 7.83 25.38 30.41
C ILE A 62 7.77 23.87 30.69
N LEU A 63 7.94 23.02 29.68
CA LEU A 63 7.82 21.56 29.81
C LEU A 63 8.79 20.97 30.84
N PRO A 64 10.08 21.36 30.92
CA PRO A 64 11.00 20.87 31.95
C PRO A 64 10.54 21.20 33.38
N THR A 65 9.85 22.32 33.56
CA THR A 65 9.32 22.72 34.88
C THR A 65 8.05 21.98 35.30
N ILE A 66 7.38 21.32 34.34
CA ILE A 66 6.19 20.50 34.58
C ILE A 66 6.58 19.04 34.85
N PHE A 67 7.52 18.51 34.07
CA PHE A 67 7.93 17.10 34.16
C PHE A 67 9.08 16.85 35.16
N GLY A 68 9.76 17.90 35.63
CA GLY A 68 10.90 17.78 36.55
C GLY A 68 12.16 17.20 35.89
N PRO A 69 13.30 17.16 36.60
CA PRO A 69 14.47 16.43 36.12
C PRO A 69 14.14 14.93 36.05
N PHE A 70 14.32 14.34 34.86
CA PHE A 70 14.07 12.92 34.58
C PHE A 70 14.90 12.03 35.52
N GLY A 71 14.30 11.56 36.61
CA GLY A 71 15.06 10.89 37.65
C GLY A 71 14.23 10.25 38.76
N THR A 72 13.16 9.52 38.42
CA THR A 72 12.67 8.44 39.29
C THR A 72 12.06 7.35 38.41
N GLU A 73 12.89 6.32 38.19
CA GLU A 73 12.52 5.03 37.64
C GLU A 73 11.49 4.37 38.56
N VAL A 74 10.41 3.80 38.00
CA VAL A 74 9.83 2.48 38.35
C VAL A 74 8.44 2.31 37.70
N ASP A 75 7.60 3.36 37.58
CA ASP A 75 6.26 3.19 36.97
C ASP A 75 6.18 3.49 35.47
N LEU A 76 7.16 4.22 34.93
CA LEU A 76 7.29 4.46 33.49
C LEU A 76 7.93 3.28 32.73
N LYS A 77 8.69 2.42 33.43
CA LYS A 77 9.54 1.36 32.83
C LYS A 77 8.73 0.18 32.29
N SER A 78 7.53 -0.07 32.81
CA SER A 78 6.68 -1.19 32.38
C SER A 78 5.89 -0.90 31.09
N LEU A 79 5.68 0.37 30.74
CA LEU A 79 4.99 0.77 29.50
C LEU A 79 5.92 1.46 28.49
N LEU A 80 6.93 2.21 28.93
CA LEU A 80 7.89 2.88 28.04
C LEU A 80 9.08 2.00 27.63
N GLY A 81 9.41 0.97 28.40
CA GLY A 81 10.45 0.01 28.00
C GLY A 81 10.09 -0.70 26.70
N PHE A 82 8.86 -1.23 26.62
CA PHE A 82 8.37 -1.91 25.41
C PHE A 82 8.27 -0.98 24.19
N ASP A 83 8.02 0.31 24.39
CA ASP A 83 8.02 1.29 23.31
C ASP A 83 9.44 1.46 22.75
N SER A 84 10.45 1.63 23.62
CA SER A 84 11.85 1.72 23.20
C SER A 84 12.37 0.45 22.51
N TYR A 85 12.03 -0.75 23.02
CA TYR A 85 12.39 -2.01 22.35
C TYR A 85 11.66 -2.17 21.01
N GLY A 86 10.39 -1.78 20.95
CA GLY A 86 9.61 -1.84 19.72
C GLY A 86 10.16 -0.94 18.63
N ASP A 87 10.60 0.26 19.00
CA ASP A 87 11.18 1.24 18.10
C ASP A 87 12.56 0.81 17.59
N VAL A 88 13.43 0.27 18.46
CA VAL A 88 14.74 -0.26 18.04
C VAL A 88 14.59 -1.45 17.10
N ILE A 89 13.67 -2.37 17.40
CA ILE A 89 13.39 -3.52 16.51
C ILE A 89 12.83 -3.02 15.17
N ALA A 90 11.92 -2.06 15.20
CA ALA A 90 11.36 -1.47 13.99
C ALA A 90 12.45 -0.80 13.15
N ASP A 91 13.38 -0.07 13.77
CA ASP A 91 14.50 0.60 13.09
C ASP A 91 15.42 -0.40 12.37
N VAL A 92 15.87 -1.44 13.07
CA VAL A 92 16.67 -2.53 12.48
C VAL A 92 15.92 -3.19 11.31
N VAL A 93 14.62 -3.43 11.47
CA VAL A 93 13.78 -4.07 10.43
C VAL A 93 13.42 -3.12 9.28
N CYS A 94 13.57 -1.81 9.45
CA CYS A 94 13.41 -0.81 8.38
C CYS A 94 14.70 -0.62 7.57
N GLU A 95 15.85 -1.09 8.04
CA GLU A 95 17.13 -0.84 7.39
C GLU A 95 17.16 -1.48 5.98
N PRO A 96 17.38 -0.72 4.89
CA PRO A 96 17.26 -1.20 3.51
C PRO A 96 18.27 -2.29 3.15
N ASN A 97 19.40 -2.35 3.86
CA ASN A 97 20.50 -3.30 3.65
C ASN A 97 20.37 -4.60 4.46
N LEU A 98 19.33 -4.72 5.29
CA LEU A 98 19.11 -5.91 6.09
C LEU A 98 18.98 -7.15 5.20
N SER A 99 19.79 -8.18 5.48
CA SER A 99 19.68 -9.48 4.83
C SER A 99 18.42 -10.18 5.31
N LEU A 100 17.58 -10.57 4.36
CA LEU A 100 16.34 -11.31 4.58
C LEU A 100 16.47 -12.69 3.94
N PRO A 101 15.85 -13.74 4.52
CA PRO A 101 14.81 -13.71 5.56
C PRO A 101 15.33 -13.57 7.00
N LEU A 102 14.58 -12.88 7.86
CA LEU A 102 14.87 -12.70 9.29
C LEU A 102 13.79 -13.37 10.15
N THR A 103 14.19 -14.13 11.18
CA THR A 103 13.25 -14.71 12.16
C THR A 103 13.59 -14.24 13.57
N ILE A 104 12.64 -13.61 14.26
CA ILE A 104 12.79 -13.08 15.62
C ILE A 104 11.90 -13.86 16.57
N GLY A 105 12.53 -14.54 17.54
CA GLY A 105 11.87 -15.25 18.63
C GLY A 105 11.74 -14.37 19.87
N LEU A 106 10.53 -14.15 20.38
CA LEU A 106 10.28 -13.44 21.65
C LEU A 106 10.01 -14.43 22.78
N TYR A 107 10.95 -14.55 23.72
CA TYR A 107 10.87 -15.45 24.88
C TYR A 107 10.54 -14.66 26.16
N ALA A 108 9.44 -15.01 26.85
CA ALA A 108 9.10 -14.41 28.15
C ALA A 108 8.11 -15.26 28.97
N LYS A 109 7.97 -14.98 30.27
CA LYS A 109 6.98 -15.65 31.13
C LYS A 109 5.54 -15.33 30.70
N TRP A 110 4.59 -16.23 30.97
CA TRP A 110 3.15 -15.96 30.74
C TRP A 110 2.70 -14.74 31.56
N GLY A 111 1.85 -13.89 30.97
CA GLY A 111 1.41 -12.63 31.59
C GLY A 111 2.38 -11.45 31.43
N SER A 112 3.55 -11.63 30.79
CA SER A 112 4.55 -10.57 30.56
C SER A 112 4.18 -9.52 29.47
N GLY A 113 3.03 -9.66 28.81
CA GLY A 113 2.60 -8.71 27.78
C GLY A 113 3.19 -8.94 26.38
N LYS A 114 3.70 -10.13 26.06
CA LYS A 114 4.19 -10.51 24.71
C LYS A 114 3.30 -10.07 23.54
N SER A 115 2.00 -10.35 23.61
CA SER A 115 1.04 -9.97 22.56
C SER A 115 0.91 -8.44 22.44
N ILE A 116 1.05 -7.73 23.55
CA ILE A 116 1.06 -6.26 23.59
C ILE A 116 2.33 -5.75 22.92
N LEU A 117 3.50 -6.31 23.24
CA LEU A 117 4.77 -5.98 22.58
C LEU A 117 4.71 -6.24 21.06
N LEU A 118 4.21 -7.39 20.61
CA LEU A 118 4.03 -7.67 19.17
C LEU A 118 3.14 -6.64 18.49
N SER A 119 2.01 -6.28 19.12
CA SER A 119 1.13 -5.22 18.60
C SER A 119 1.82 -3.86 18.55
N ARG A 120 2.75 -3.58 19.47
CA ARG A 120 3.50 -2.34 19.51
C ARG A 120 4.59 -2.29 18.45
N ILE A 121 5.39 -3.36 18.30
CA ILE A 121 6.40 -3.47 17.23
C ILE A 121 5.71 -3.30 15.87
N ARG A 122 4.53 -3.91 15.67
CA ARG A 122 3.72 -3.71 14.47
C ARG A 122 3.40 -2.24 14.21
N ASN A 123 2.91 -1.54 15.23
CA ASN A 123 2.53 -0.14 15.10
C ASN A 123 3.75 0.75 14.86
N SER A 124 4.88 0.46 15.51
CA SER A 124 6.15 1.15 15.30
C SER A 124 6.67 0.95 13.87
N MET A 125 6.71 -0.29 13.37
CA MET A 125 7.05 -0.58 11.97
C MET A 125 6.11 0.14 10.98
N LYS A 126 4.81 0.24 11.28
CA LYS A 126 3.86 1.01 10.47
C LYS A 126 4.14 2.52 10.49
N SER A 127 4.57 3.08 11.63
CA SER A 127 4.93 4.50 11.71
C SER A 127 6.25 4.81 11.01
N PHE A 128 7.20 3.87 11.00
CA PHE A 128 8.46 4.03 10.26
C PHE A 128 8.30 3.74 8.76
N SER A 129 7.32 2.91 8.37
CA SER A 129 7.07 2.64 6.96
C SER A 129 6.55 3.88 6.24
N ARG A 130 7.20 4.23 5.13
CA ARG A 130 6.64 5.17 4.17
C ARG A 130 5.81 4.40 3.17
N THR A 131 4.57 4.85 2.93
CA THR A 131 3.78 4.31 1.83
C THR A 131 4.39 4.82 0.54
N TRP A 132 4.38 4.01 -0.53
CA TRP A 132 4.82 4.48 -1.85
C TRP A 132 3.99 5.63 -2.42
N LEU A 133 2.84 5.93 -1.82
CA LEU A 133 1.95 7.04 -2.14
C LEU A 133 2.24 8.31 -1.33
N ASP A 134 3.13 8.25 -0.34
CA ASP A 134 3.47 9.38 0.50
C ASP A 134 4.53 10.24 -0.21
N GLY A 135 4.27 11.54 -0.33
CA GLY A 135 5.13 12.47 -1.06
C GLY A 135 4.82 12.61 -2.56
N ILE A 136 3.79 11.94 -3.09
CA ILE A 136 3.36 12.17 -4.47
C ILE A 136 2.63 13.51 -4.56
N GLU A 137 3.31 14.49 -5.11
CA GLU A 137 2.74 15.78 -5.47
C GLU A 137 2.13 15.73 -6.87
N LEU A 138 1.09 16.53 -7.06
CA LEU A 138 0.40 16.60 -8.32
C LEU A 138 1.13 17.58 -9.23
N TYR A 139 2.11 17.08 -10.00
CA TYR A 139 2.85 17.90 -10.95
C TYR A 139 1.99 18.30 -12.15
N TRP A 140 2.21 19.53 -12.62
CA TRP A 140 1.58 20.05 -13.83
C TRP A 140 2.02 19.21 -15.03
N SER A 141 1.12 18.35 -15.50
CA SER A 141 1.40 17.48 -16.64
C SER A 141 0.92 18.12 -17.93
N TRP A 142 1.87 18.67 -18.70
CA TRP A 142 1.63 19.17 -20.06
C TRP A 142 0.98 18.12 -20.97
N SER A 143 1.14 16.84 -20.67
CA SER A 143 0.52 15.74 -21.41
C SER A 143 -1.02 15.77 -21.38
N LEU A 144 -1.66 16.16 -20.27
CA LEU A 144 -3.13 16.26 -20.20
C LEU A 144 -3.66 17.38 -21.10
N ILE A 145 -2.93 18.48 -21.18
CA ILE A 145 -3.23 19.62 -22.05
C ILE A 145 -2.98 19.24 -23.51
N LEU A 146 -1.87 18.55 -23.79
CA LEU A 146 -1.54 18.05 -25.13
C LEU A 146 -2.53 17.00 -25.63
N ILE A 147 -3.04 16.12 -24.78
CA ILE A 147 -4.09 15.14 -25.13
C ILE A 147 -5.37 15.87 -25.54
N HIS A 148 -5.79 16.88 -24.78
CA HIS A 148 -6.97 17.70 -25.14
C HIS A 148 -6.72 18.54 -26.39
N TYR A 149 -5.51 19.09 -26.57
CA TYR A 149 -5.12 19.83 -27.77
C TYR A 149 -5.11 18.94 -29.03
N PHE A 150 -4.63 17.70 -28.92
CA PHE A 150 -4.65 16.73 -30.02
C PHE A 150 -6.08 16.30 -30.38
N LEU A 151 -6.97 16.24 -29.39
CA LEU A 151 -8.41 16.04 -29.61
C LEU A 151 -9.07 17.26 -30.31
N LEU A 152 -8.60 18.49 -30.03
CA LEU A 152 -9.05 19.73 -30.66
C LEU A 152 -8.54 19.96 -32.08
N TYR A 153 -7.35 19.45 -32.43
CA TYR A 153 -6.72 19.70 -33.74
C TYR A 153 -7.46 19.06 -34.93
N LYS A 154 -8.53 18.29 -34.70
CA LYS A 154 -9.33 17.73 -35.78
C LYS A 154 -10.28 18.78 -36.40
N LYS A 155 -9.87 19.27 -37.57
CA LYS A 155 -10.66 20.14 -38.45
C LYS A 155 -11.95 19.41 -38.89
N GLY A 156 -13.13 19.91 -38.50
CA GLY A 156 -14.43 19.47 -39.02
C GLY A 156 -15.49 19.07 -37.98
N MET A 157 -15.29 19.33 -36.69
CA MET A 157 -16.33 19.12 -35.69
C MET A 157 -17.41 20.22 -35.79
N ASN A 158 -18.69 19.85 -35.74
CA ASN A 158 -19.81 20.80 -35.72
C ASN A 158 -19.58 21.87 -34.64
N TYR A 159 -19.76 23.16 -34.98
CA TYR A 159 -19.43 24.27 -34.08
C TYR A 159 -20.05 24.11 -32.69
N PHE A 160 -21.28 23.60 -32.59
CA PHE A 160 -21.95 23.33 -31.32
C PHE A 160 -21.20 22.34 -30.41
N PHE A 161 -20.76 21.20 -30.97
CA PHE A 161 -20.00 20.21 -30.21
C PHE A 161 -18.62 20.73 -29.83
N LEU A 162 -17.99 21.53 -30.70
CA LEU A 162 -16.72 22.18 -30.43
C LEU A 162 -16.83 23.14 -29.23
N TRP A 163 -17.87 23.98 -29.18
CA TRP A 163 -18.11 24.90 -28.06
C TRP A 163 -18.42 24.19 -26.75
N CYS A 164 -19.23 23.12 -26.75
CA CYS A 164 -19.46 22.30 -25.56
C CYS A 164 -18.17 21.65 -25.04
N TRP A 165 -17.33 21.13 -25.94
CA TRP A 165 -16.07 20.48 -25.56
C TRP A 165 -15.04 21.47 -25.03
N ILE A 166 -14.93 22.65 -25.67
CA ILE A 166 -14.10 23.77 -25.21
C ILE A 166 -14.57 24.26 -23.82
N GLY A 167 -15.88 24.36 -23.61
CA GLY A 167 -16.46 24.70 -22.31
C GLY A 167 -16.10 23.70 -21.21
N MET A 168 -16.26 22.40 -21.49
CA MET A 168 -15.87 21.33 -20.55
C MET A 168 -14.36 21.34 -20.25
N PHE A 169 -13.52 21.59 -21.25
CA PHE A 169 -12.08 21.69 -21.08
C PHE A 169 -11.68 22.93 -20.25
N LEU A 170 -12.31 24.08 -20.49
CA LEU A 170 -12.10 25.29 -19.68
C LEU A 170 -12.52 25.08 -18.23
N ILE A 171 -13.67 24.45 -17.98
CA ILE A 171 -14.13 24.11 -16.63
C ILE A 171 -13.12 23.19 -15.94
N PHE A 172 -12.61 22.17 -16.65
CA PHE A 172 -11.58 21.28 -16.13
C PHE A 172 -10.29 22.03 -15.79
N LEU A 173 -9.80 22.90 -16.68
CA LEU A 173 -8.62 23.72 -16.43
C LEU A 173 -8.81 24.68 -15.25
N CYS A 174 -9.97 25.32 -15.13
CA CYS A 174 -10.29 26.20 -14.01
C CYS A 174 -10.35 25.42 -12.69
N ALA A 175 -11.01 24.25 -12.66
CA ALA A 175 -11.08 23.40 -11.48
C ALA A 175 -9.69 22.89 -11.07
N TYR A 176 -8.88 22.46 -12.04
CA TYR A 176 -7.51 22.01 -11.80
C TYR A 176 -6.61 23.15 -11.30
N SER A 177 -6.73 24.34 -11.90
CA SER A 177 -6.00 25.55 -11.47
C SER A 177 -6.43 26.01 -10.08
N PHE A 178 -7.72 25.88 -9.73
CA PHE A 178 -8.22 26.17 -8.39
C PHE A 178 -7.67 25.19 -7.35
N ILE A 179 -7.63 23.89 -7.69
CA ILE A 179 -7.04 22.86 -6.81
C ILE A 179 -5.55 23.10 -6.61
N TYR A 180 -4.83 23.43 -7.69
CA TYR A 180 -3.40 23.73 -7.68
C TYR A 180 -3.07 24.99 -6.87
N TYR A 181 -3.77 26.10 -7.16
CA TYR A 181 -3.62 27.36 -6.43
C TYR A 181 -3.98 27.19 -4.95
N GLY A 182 -5.06 26.45 -4.65
CA GLY A 182 -5.46 26.14 -3.30
C GLY A 182 -4.49 25.22 -2.57
N SER A 183 -3.78 24.31 -3.27
CA SER A 183 -2.83 23.39 -2.64
C SER A 183 -1.46 24.02 -2.39
N GLU A 184 -0.91 24.73 -3.38
CA GLU A 184 0.49 25.19 -3.36
C GLU A 184 0.62 26.62 -2.84
N VAL A 185 -0.31 27.52 -3.20
CA VAL A 185 -0.23 28.94 -2.82
C VAL A 185 -0.94 29.22 -1.51
N ARG A 186 -2.17 28.71 -1.33
CA ARG A 186 -3.00 29.01 -0.15
C ARG A 186 -3.04 27.92 0.91
N LEU A 187 -2.46 26.75 0.64
CA LEU A 187 -2.39 25.61 1.58
C LEU A 187 -3.74 25.23 2.21
N TRP A 188 -4.82 25.32 1.45
CA TRP A 188 -6.16 24.95 1.91
C TRP A 188 -6.28 23.44 2.11
N ASN A 189 -6.71 23.03 3.31
CA ASN A 189 -6.85 21.61 3.68
C ASN A 189 -7.65 20.77 2.66
N GLY A 190 -8.78 21.30 2.20
CA GLY A 190 -9.61 20.61 1.20
C GLY A 190 -8.88 20.45 -0.13
N SER A 191 -8.17 21.50 -0.58
CA SER A 191 -7.45 21.51 -1.85
C SER A 191 -6.25 20.56 -1.83
N ILE A 192 -5.46 20.58 -0.75
CA ILE A 192 -4.33 19.65 -0.57
C ILE A 192 -4.83 18.20 -0.50
N SER A 193 -5.97 17.97 0.15
CA SER A 193 -6.57 16.63 0.23
C SER A 193 -7.07 16.15 -1.13
N ALA A 194 -7.71 17.02 -1.91
CA ALA A 194 -8.16 16.74 -3.26
C ALA A 194 -7.00 16.49 -4.24
N ALA A 195 -5.95 17.31 -4.18
CA ALA A 195 -4.73 17.13 -4.97
C ALA A 195 -4.05 15.79 -4.65
N ARG A 196 -3.88 15.47 -3.35
CA ARG A 196 -3.33 14.17 -2.94
C ARG A 196 -4.20 13.00 -3.38
N LEU A 197 -5.53 13.12 -3.30
CA LEU A 197 -6.44 12.07 -3.76
C LEU A 197 -6.26 11.82 -5.26
N LEU A 198 -6.28 12.88 -6.07
CA LEU A 198 -6.08 12.79 -7.52
C LEU A 198 -4.71 12.20 -7.86
N ALA A 199 -3.63 12.69 -7.25
CA ALA A 199 -2.28 12.17 -7.46
C ALA A 199 -2.18 10.66 -7.14
N ARG A 200 -2.79 10.23 -6.01
CA ARG A 200 -2.87 8.82 -5.63
C ARG A 200 -3.66 7.99 -6.64
N THR A 201 -4.77 8.50 -7.18
CA THR A 201 -5.55 7.79 -8.21
C THR A 201 -4.77 7.65 -9.52
N PHE A 202 -4.08 8.69 -9.97
CA PHE A 202 -3.22 8.65 -11.15
C PHE A 202 -2.06 7.67 -10.98
N ALA A 203 -1.42 7.65 -9.81
CA ALA A 203 -0.33 6.72 -9.52
C ALA A 203 -0.81 5.25 -9.57
N ARG A 204 -1.97 4.95 -8.96
CA ARG A 204 -2.59 3.62 -9.03
C ARG A 204 -2.98 3.23 -10.46
N PHE A 205 -3.51 4.17 -11.23
CA PHE A 205 -3.87 3.93 -12.63
C PHE A 205 -2.64 3.67 -13.49
N LYS A 206 -1.55 4.44 -13.30
CA LYS A 206 -0.27 4.24 -13.98
C LYS A 206 0.30 2.86 -13.68
N LEU A 207 0.23 2.41 -12.42
CA LEU A 207 0.66 1.08 -12.01
C LEU A 207 -0.21 -0.02 -12.66
N MET A 208 -1.53 0.18 -12.69
CA MET A 208 -2.43 -0.76 -13.37
C MET A 208 -2.08 -0.90 -14.86
N LEU A 209 -1.80 0.23 -15.53
CA LEU A 209 -1.39 0.25 -16.93
C LEU A 209 -0.03 -0.42 -17.12
N SER A 210 0.93 -0.18 -16.23
CA SER A 210 2.26 -0.81 -16.33
C SER A 210 2.18 -2.33 -16.17
N VAL A 211 1.38 -2.83 -15.23
CA VAL A 211 1.09 -4.27 -15.07
C VAL A 211 0.45 -4.85 -16.32
N LEU A 212 -0.51 -4.14 -16.92
CA LEU A 212 -1.20 -4.55 -18.14
C LEU A 212 -0.24 -4.64 -19.34
N THR A 213 0.70 -3.69 -19.46
CA THR A 213 1.70 -3.72 -20.53
C THR A 213 2.75 -4.81 -20.36
N LEU A 214 2.74 -5.55 -19.23
CA LEU A 214 3.67 -6.65 -18.92
C LEU A 214 5.16 -6.28 -19.07
N ASN A 215 5.48 -4.99 -19.10
CA ASN A 215 6.84 -4.46 -19.20
C ASN A 215 7.48 -4.47 -17.82
N ALA A 216 7.73 -5.66 -17.25
CA ALA A 216 8.51 -5.75 -16.03
C ALA A 216 9.90 -5.13 -16.30
N PRO A 217 10.32 -4.07 -15.60
CA PRO A 217 11.63 -3.44 -15.79
C PRO A 217 12.79 -4.30 -15.25
N THR A 218 12.59 -5.61 -15.10
CA THR A 218 13.57 -6.59 -14.59
C THR A 218 14.71 -6.89 -15.58
N ARG A 219 14.92 -6.04 -16.59
CA ARG A 219 16.03 -6.11 -17.56
C ARG A 219 17.18 -5.15 -17.25
N GLY A 220 17.23 -4.56 -16.04
CA GLY A 220 18.43 -3.87 -15.54
C GLY A 220 19.50 -4.87 -15.08
N THR A 221 20.77 -4.49 -15.12
CA THR A 221 21.85 -5.31 -14.52
C THR A 221 21.62 -5.44 -13.02
N GLU A 222 22.00 -6.58 -12.41
CA GLU A 222 21.81 -6.84 -10.96
C GLU A 222 22.32 -5.71 -10.06
N LYS A 223 23.37 -5.01 -10.50
CA LYS A 223 23.95 -3.84 -9.82
C LYS A 223 23.01 -2.63 -9.80
N GLU A 224 22.37 -2.30 -10.93
CA GLU A 224 21.40 -1.19 -11.01
C GLU A 224 20.14 -1.46 -10.18
N ILE A 225 19.73 -2.74 -10.11
CA ILE A 225 18.61 -3.16 -9.26
C ILE A 225 19.00 -3.00 -7.79
N HIS A 226 20.21 -3.39 -7.41
CA HIS A 226 20.69 -3.27 -6.03
C HIS A 226 20.84 -1.83 -5.57
N GLU A 227 21.32 -0.94 -6.45
CA GLU A 227 21.50 0.49 -6.16
C GLU A 227 20.15 1.23 -6.06
N LYS A 228 19.22 0.95 -6.98
CA LYS A 228 17.83 1.45 -6.88
C LYS A 228 17.12 0.93 -5.65
N LYS A 229 17.41 -0.31 -5.25
CA LYS A 229 16.88 -0.91 -4.02
C LYS A 229 17.38 -0.08 -2.83
N LEU A 230 18.67 0.23 -2.71
CA LEU A 230 19.21 1.00 -1.58
C LEU A 230 18.52 2.34 -1.28
N ILE A 231 18.04 3.03 -2.32
CA ILE A 231 17.46 4.39 -2.21
C ILE A 231 15.93 4.33 -2.02
N SER A 232 15.31 3.20 -2.30
CA SER A 232 13.85 3.06 -2.27
C SER A 232 13.25 3.02 -0.85
N PRO A 233 12.07 3.61 -0.64
CA PRO A 233 11.38 3.54 0.66
C PRO A 233 10.99 2.11 1.00
N VAL A 234 11.15 1.76 2.28
CA VAL A 234 10.76 0.45 2.82
C VAL A 234 9.32 0.51 3.32
N SER A 235 8.49 -0.43 2.86
CA SER A 235 7.12 -0.63 3.33
C SER A 235 6.90 -2.07 3.81
N PHE A 236 5.94 -2.27 4.71
CA PHE A 236 5.67 -3.58 5.29
C PHE A 236 4.29 -4.10 4.93
N LEU A 237 4.22 -5.39 4.62
CA LEU A 237 2.99 -6.12 4.40
C LEU A 237 2.74 -7.07 5.57
N PHE A 238 1.76 -6.76 6.41
CA PHE A 238 1.48 -7.58 7.58
C PHE A 238 0.46 -8.66 7.26
N ALA A 239 0.76 -9.90 7.62
CA ALA A 239 -0.28 -10.90 7.82
C ALA A 239 -1.04 -10.57 9.11
N ASP A 240 -2.38 -10.61 9.05
CA ASP A 240 -3.24 -10.41 10.21
C ASP A 240 -2.92 -11.42 11.31
N ASN A 241 -3.13 -10.98 12.57
CA ASN A 241 -2.82 -11.76 13.76
C ASN A 241 -3.72 -13.00 13.84
N HIS A 242 -3.25 -14.12 13.29
CA HIS A 242 -3.86 -15.41 13.56
C HIS A 242 -3.39 -15.88 14.92
N ARG A 243 -4.28 -15.84 15.91
CA ARG A 243 -4.12 -16.66 17.11
C ARG A 243 -4.18 -18.11 16.66
N LEU A 244 -3.03 -18.76 16.56
CA LEU A 244 -2.90 -20.16 16.13
C LEU A 244 -3.59 -21.17 17.07
N SER A 245 -4.18 -20.68 18.17
CA SER A 245 -4.67 -21.46 19.30
C SER A 245 -6.04 -22.13 19.09
N PHE A 246 -6.79 -21.84 18.02
CA PHE A 246 -8.19 -22.31 17.89
C PHE A 246 -8.57 -23.03 16.60
N ILE A 247 -7.72 -23.01 15.58
CA ILE A 247 -8.06 -23.53 14.24
C ILE A 247 -6.85 -24.36 13.81
N GLY A 248 -7.05 -25.64 13.47
CA GLY A 248 -5.97 -26.59 13.17
C GLY A 248 -4.84 -25.97 12.34
N GLY A 249 -3.58 -26.23 12.71
CA GLY A 249 -2.40 -25.51 12.20
C GLY A 249 -2.32 -25.40 10.67
N GLU A 250 -2.86 -26.38 9.96
CA GLU A 250 -2.95 -26.40 8.49
C GLU A 250 -3.82 -25.26 7.92
N GLN A 251 -5.00 -25.04 8.52
CA GLN A 251 -5.90 -23.95 8.14
C GLN A 251 -5.28 -22.59 8.49
N ALA A 252 -4.51 -22.53 9.58
CA ALA A 252 -3.83 -21.31 9.95
C ALA A 252 -2.77 -20.88 8.92
N LEU A 253 -1.99 -21.84 8.37
CA LEU A 253 -1.03 -21.55 7.29
C LEU A 253 -1.72 -20.99 6.04
N ALA A 254 -2.84 -21.58 5.64
CA ALA A 254 -3.62 -21.09 4.51
C ALA A 254 -4.18 -19.67 4.78
N ASN A 255 -4.67 -19.42 6.00
CA ASN A 255 -5.17 -18.10 6.41
C ASN A 255 -4.07 -17.03 6.45
N ILE A 256 -2.83 -17.39 6.81
CA ILE A 256 -1.67 -16.47 6.74
C ILE A 256 -1.46 -16.01 5.29
N VAL A 257 -1.37 -16.96 4.36
CA VAL A 257 -1.16 -16.65 2.93
C VAL A 257 -2.32 -15.83 2.38
N GLN A 258 -3.56 -16.17 2.75
CA GLN A 258 -4.74 -15.40 2.36
C GLN A 258 -4.68 -13.96 2.87
N SER A 259 -4.29 -13.75 4.13
CA SER A 259 -4.18 -12.42 4.70
C SER A 259 -3.06 -11.60 4.02
N LEU A 260 -1.93 -12.23 3.66
CA LEU A 260 -0.88 -11.55 2.89
C LEU A 260 -1.37 -11.09 1.51
N PHE A 261 -2.18 -11.89 0.80
CA PHE A 261 -2.79 -11.43 -0.45
C PHE A 261 -3.76 -10.27 -0.24
N VAL A 262 -4.52 -10.26 0.87
CA VAL A 262 -5.42 -9.14 1.21
C VAL A 262 -4.62 -7.87 1.50
N ALA A 263 -3.56 -7.98 2.30
CA ALA A 263 -2.68 -6.87 2.58
C ALA A 263 -2.02 -6.34 1.30
N ALA A 264 -1.64 -7.23 0.35
CA ALA A 264 -1.11 -6.84 -0.96
C ALA A 264 -2.15 -6.05 -1.78
N GLU A 265 -3.40 -6.50 -1.79
CA GLU A 265 -4.51 -5.80 -2.44
C GLU A 265 -4.75 -4.40 -1.84
N GLU A 266 -4.58 -4.23 -0.53
CA GLU A 266 -4.72 -2.95 0.15
C GLU A 266 -3.56 -1.99 -0.18
N HIS A 267 -2.32 -2.50 -0.21
CA HIS A 267 -1.11 -1.70 -0.43
C HIS A 267 -0.94 -1.22 -1.89
N TYR A 268 -1.07 -2.14 -2.86
CA TYR A 268 -0.84 -1.85 -4.29
C TYR A 268 -2.12 -1.49 -5.05
N GLY A 269 -3.28 -1.88 -4.52
CA GLY A 269 -4.57 -1.73 -5.16
C GLY A 269 -5.12 -3.06 -5.70
N THR A 270 -6.41 -3.29 -5.45
CA THR A 270 -7.12 -4.53 -5.76
C THR A 270 -7.01 -4.93 -7.24
N LEU A 271 -7.15 -3.98 -8.15
CA LEU A 271 -7.15 -4.24 -9.59
C LEU A 271 -5.77 -4.66 -10.10
N ALA A 272 -4.71 -3.97 -9.68
CA ALA A 272 -3.36 -4.27 -10.13
C ALA A 272 -2.91 -5.69 -9.69
N VAL A 273 -3.15 -6.03 -8.43
CA VAL A 273 -2.82 -7.34 -7.84
C VAL A 273 -3.60 -8.46 -8.53
N ARG A 274 -4.91 -8.26 -8.75
CA ARG A 274 -5.76 -9.27 -9.40
C ARG A 274 -5.43 -9.45 -10.88
N LEU A 275 -5.13 -8.37 -11.60
CA LEU A 275 -4.67 -8.46 -12.99
C LEU A 275 -3.37 -9.26 -13.07
N PHE A 276 -2.38 -8.92 -12.23
CA PHE A 276 -1.10 -9.63 -12.22
C PHE A 276 -1.27 -11.12 -11.92
N THR A 277 -2.00 -11.47 -10.86
CA THR A 277 -2.24 -12.88 -10.49
C THR A 277 -2.97 -13.64 -11.60
N SER A 278 -3.91 -13.01 -12.29
CA SER A 278 -4.63 -13.63 -13.42
C SER A 278 -3.73 -13.90 -14.62
N PHE A 279 -2.76 -13.03 -14.92
CA PHE A 279 -1.86 -13.17 -16.07
C PHE A 279 -0.72 -14.16 -15.79
N LYS A 280 -0.13 -14.13 -14.59
CA LYS A 280 1.01 -15.00 -14.23
C LYS A 280 0.60 -16.48 -14.07
N GLN A 281 -0.62 -16.76 -13.64
CA GLN A 281 -1.14 -18.13 -13.54
C GLN A 281 -1.12 -18.86 -14.90
N TYR A 282 -1.39 -18.15 -16.00
CA TYR A 282 -1.36 -18.69 -17.35
C TYR A 282 0.07 -19.06 -17.80
N GLN A 283 1.07 -18.27 -17.39
CA GLN A 283 2.48 -18.52 -17.74
C GLN A 283 3.07 -19.79 -17.11
N ASN A 284 2.58 -20.21 -15.94
CA ASN A 284 3.11 -21.40 -15.27
C ASN A 284 2.51 -22.73 -15.80
N ALA A 285 1.45 -22.68 -16.62
CA ALA A 285 0.81 -23.87 -17.19
C ALA A 285 1.41 -24.29 -18.54
N GLU A 286 2.02 -23.37 -19.30
CA GLU A 286 2.69 -23.64 -20.58
C GLU A 286 4.17 -23.27 -20.49
N ASN A 287 5.03 -24.29 -20.55
CA ASN A 287 6.48 -24.20 -20.47
C ASN A 287 7.08 -23.62 -21.77
N SER A 288 6.68 -22.40 -22.16
CA SER A 288 7.32 -21.70 -23.28
C SER A 288 7.42 -20.20 -23.05
N SER A 289 8.65 -19.72 -22.97
CA SER A 289 9.03 -18.31 -22.95
C SER A 289 8.57 -17.54 -24.21
N LYS A 290 8.03 -18.23 -25.23
CA LYS A 290 7.49 -17.63 -26.47
C LYS A 290 5.98 -17.38 -26.41
N LEU A 291 5.19 -18.12 -25.62
CA LEU A 291 3.75 -17.86 -25.40
C LEU A 291 3.46 -16.76 -24.37
N GLN A 292 4.49 -16.25 -23.67
CA GLN A 292 4.40 -15.01 -22.88
C GLN A 292 3.98 -13.81 -23.74
N SER A 293 4.39 -13.83 -25.01
CA SER A 293 4.01 -12.85 -26.02
C SER A 293 2.55 -13.06 -26.45
N ILE A 294 2.15 -14.28 -26.80
CA ILE A 294 0.94 -14.51 -27.63
C ILE A 294 -0.40 -14.45 -26.88
N CYS A 295 -0.46 -14.56 -25.54
CA CYS A 295 -1.75 -14.50 -24.79
C CYS A 295 -2.00 -13.17 -24.05
N GLY A 296 -0.93 -12.43 -23.71
CA GLY A 296 -1.04 -11.03 -23.29
C GLY A 296 -1.32 -10.10 -24.47
N ILE A 297 -0.78 -10.42 -25.66
CA ILE A 297 -1.00 -9.67 -26.91
C ILE A 297 -2.47 -9.52 -27.27
N PRO A 298 -3.37 -10.54 -27.27
CA PRO A 298 -4.76 -10.34 -27.66
C PRO A 298 -5.51 -9.41 -26.69
N VAL A 299 -5.25 -9.47 -25.39
CA VAL A 299 -5.89 -8.54 -24.43
C VAL A 299 -5.31 -7.13 -24.58
N LEU A 300 -3.97 -6.99 -24.70
CA LEU A 300 -3.32 -5.71 -24.94
C LEU A 300 -3.74 -5.10 -26.28
N LEU A 301 -3.87 -5.92 -27.32
CA LEU A 301 -4.31 -5.55 -28.66
C LEU A 301 -5.78 -5.15 -28.62
N ILE A 302 -6.65 -5.85 -27.91
CA ILE A 302 -8.04 -5.40 -27.68
C ILE A 302 -8.05 -4.05 -26.93
N ILE A 303 -7.18 -3.87 -25.93
CA ILE A 303 -7.08 -2.59 -25.18
C ILE A 303 -6.52 -1.46 -26.03
N LEU A 304 -5.65 -1.73 -27.00
CA LEU A 304 -5.12 -0.75 -27.93
C LEU A 304 -6.08 -0.48 -29.10
N MET A 305 -6.78 -1.51 -29.58
CA MET A 305 -7.75 -1.43 -30.67
C MET A 305 -9.04 -0.73 -30.26
N PHE A 306 -9.45 -0.83 -28.99
CA PHE A 306 -10.62 -0.11 -28.48
C PHE A 306 -10.52 1.42 -28.62
N PRO A 307 -9.48 2.11 -28.10
CA PRO A 307 -9.33 3.56 -28.29
C PRO A 307 -9.00 3.92 -29.75
N LEU A 308 -8.30 3.05 -30.49
CA LEU A 308 -7.99 3.30 -31.90
C LEU A 308 -9.26 3.26 -32.78
N SER A 309 -10.14 2.28 -32.57
CA SER A 309 -11.43 2.18 -33.27
C SER A 309 -12.38 3.33 -32.92
N LEU A 310 -12.40 3.78 -31.66
CA LEU A 310 -13.11 5.01 -31.26
C LEU A 310 -12.52 6.27 -31.92
N ALA A 311 -11.19 6.36 -32.04
CA ALA A 311 -10.52 7.50 -32.67
C ALA A 311 -10.71 7.54 -34.20
N ILE A 312 -10.80 6.38 -34.85
CA ILE A 312 -11.10 6.26 -36.28
C ILE A 312 -12.59 6.56 -36.53
N SER A 313 -13.49 6.04 -35.70
CA SER A 313 -14.91 6.34 -35.78
C SER A 313 -15.19 7.84 -35.64
N SER A 314 -14.56 8.50 -34.67
CA SER A 314 -14.69 9.95 -34.49
C SER A 314 -14.11 10.74 -35.67
N LEU A 315 -13.06 10.25 -36.33
CA LEU A 315 -12.53 10.86 -37.56
C LEU A 315 -13.50 10.74 -38.74
N LEU A 316 -14.09 9.56 -38.95
CA LEU A 316 -15.04 9.32 -40.03
C LEU A 316 -16.35 10.07 -39.84
N PHE A 317 -16.78 10.25 -38.59
CA PHE A 317 -17.94 11.08 -38.24
C PHE A 317 -17.72 12.55 -38.60
N ILE A 318 -16.51 13.06 -38.37
CA ILE A 318 -16.09 14.43 -38.74
C ILE A 318 -16.01 14.61 -40.27
N GLN A 319 -15.66 13.56 -41.02
CA GLN A 319 -15.60 13.59 -42.49
C GLN A 319 -16.98 13.42 -43.16
N ASN A 320 -18.08 13.55 -42.40
CA ASN A 320 -19.48 13.33 -42.83
C ASN A 320 -19.77 11.93 -43.41
N GLN A 321 -18.93 10.93 -43.11
CA GLN A 321 -19.14 9.54 -43.50
C GLN A 321 -19.88 8.78 -42.38
N HIS A 322 -21.12 9.18 -42.12
CA HIS A 322 -21.91 8.67 -40.98
C HIS A 322 -22.15 7.16 -41.01
N LEU A 323 -22.26 6.56 -42.20
CA LEU A 323 -22.51 5.13 -42.36
C LEU A 323 -21.26 4.28 -42.07
N ALA A 324 -20.06 4.77 -42.40
CA ALA A 324 -18.81 4.12 -42.01
C ALA A 324 -18.53 4.34 -40.52
N ALA A 325 -18.77 5.56 -40.01
CA ALA A 325 -18.57 5.89 -38.61
C ALA A 325 -19.39 4.98 -37.66
N SER A 326 -20.67 4.75 -37.97
CA SER A 326 -21.55 3.91 -37.15
C SER A 326 -21.09 2.45 -37.06
N VAL A 327 -20.53 1.90 -38.14
CA VAL A 327 -19.94 0.55 -38.16
C VAL A 327 -18.73 0.47 -37.22
N PHE A 328 -17.85 1.48 -37.22
CA PHE A 328 -16.72 1.51 -36.29
C PHE A 328 -17.13 1.77 -34.83
N ILE A 329 -18.22 2.52 -34.58
CA ILE A 329 -18.79 2.63 -33.23
C ILE A 329 -19.27 1.25 -32.77
N ALA A 330 -20.04 0.54 -33.59
CA ALA A 330 -20.51 -0.81 -33.25
C ALA A 330 -19.33 -1.76 -32.96
N PHE A 331 -18.28 -1.72 -33.78
CA PHE A 331 -17.07 -2.51 -33.54
C PHE A 331 -16.37 -2.13 -32.22
N SER A 332 -16.27 -0.84 -31.90
CA SER A 332 -15.69 -0.38 -30.64
C SER A 332 -16.50 -0.82 -29.42
N VAL A 333 -17.84 -0.80 -29.50
CA VAL A 333 -18.73 -1.24 -28.43
C VAL A 333 -18.62 -2.76 -28.22
N ILE A 334 -18.56 -3.53 -29.31
CA ILE A 334 -18.36 -4.99 -29.23
C ILE A 334 -16.98 -5.31 -28.66
N SER A 335 -15.92 -4.64 -29.13
CA SER A 335 -14.57 -4.81 -28.60
C SER A 335 -14.49 -4.44 -27.11
N GLY A 336 -15.12 -3.34 -26.69
CA GLY A 336 -15.17 -2.89 -25.31
C GLY A 336 -15.95 -3.83 -24.38
N THR A 337 -17.10 -4.35 -24.84
CA THR A 337 -17.89 -5.31 -24.06
C THR A 337 -17.18 -6.65 -23.91
N VAL A 338 -16.52 -7.16 -24.96
CA VAL A 338 -15.67 -8.37 -24.88
C VAL A 338 -14.50 -8.14 -23.93
N LEU A 339 -13.85 -6.97 -23.98
CA LEU A 339 -12.76 -6.62 -23.07
C LEU A 339 -13.22 -6.62 -21.60
N LEU A 340 -14.33 -5.95 -21.31
CA LEU A 340 -14.91 -5.88 -19.97
C LEU A 340 -15.36 -7.26 -19.47
N TYR A 341 -15.92 -8.09 -20.35
CA TYR A 341 -16.33 -9.45 -20.03
C TYR A 341 -15.11 -10.34 -19.70
N VAL A 342 -14.07 -10.31 -20.53
CA VAL A 342 -12.83 -11.08 -20.29
C VAL A 342 -12.13 -10.62 -19.03
N LEU A 343 -12.04 -9.30 -18.79
CA LEU A 343 -11.46 -8.73 -17.58
C LEU A 343 -12.25 -9.14 -16.33
N SER A 344 -13.58 -8.93 -16.33
CA SER A 344 -14.43 -9.22 -15.18
C SER A 344 -14.43 -10.70 -14.80
N ILE A 345 -14.52 -11.61 -15.78
CA ILE A 345 -14.45 -13.06 -15.52
C ILE A 345 -13.08 -13.44 -14.96
N ARG A 346 -11.98 -12.95 -15.55
CA ARG A 346 -10.63 -13.24 -15.05
C ARG A 346 -10.40 -12.66 -13.65
N LEU A 347 -10.92 -11.47 -13.38
CA LEU A 347 -10.87 -10.83 -12.07
C LEU A 347 -11.65 -11.62 -11.01
N ILE A 348 -12.84 -12.12 -11.34
CA ILE A 348 -13.71 -12.83 -10.39
C ILE A 348 -13.24 -14.27 -10.17
N ILE A 349 -12.87 -15.01 -11.22
CA ILE A 349 -12.52 -16.43 -11.13
C ILE A 349 -11.12 -16.63 -10.52
N ASN A 350 -10.15 -15.76 -10.82
CA ASN A 350 -8.78 -15.91 -10.33
C ASN A 350 -8.52 -15.25 -8.97
N LEU A 351 -9.58 -14.90 -8.24
CA LEU A 351 -9.48 -14.30 -6.92
C LEU A 351 -8.61 -15.20 -6.00
N PRO A 352 -7.48 -14.71 -5.47
CA PRO A 352 -6.61 -15.51 -4.59
C PRO A 352 -7.38 -16.05 -3.37
N LYS A 353 -8.36 -15.28 -2.86
CA LYS A 353 -9.29 -15.71 -1.81
C LYS A 353 -10.05 -16.99 -2.16
N HIS A 354 -10.62 -17.10 -3.36
CA HIS A 354 -11.35 -18.30 -3.76
C HIS A 354 -10.43 -19.50 -3.96
N ARG A 355 -9.19 -19.28 -4.41
CA ARG A 355 -8.20 -20.36 -4.60
C ARG A 355 -7.76 -20.94 -3.28
N ILE A 356 -7.40 -20.09 -2.32
CA ILE A 356 -7.00 -20.52 -0.99
C ILE A 356 -8.19 -21.16 -0.25
N ALA A 357 -9.40 -20.61 -0.38
CA ALA A 357 -10.61 -21.23 0.17
C ALA A 357 -10.88 -22.63 -0.41
N ARG A 358 -10.59 -22.88 -1.70
CA ARG A 358 -10.68 -24.23 -2.30
C ARG A 358 -9.63 -25.19 -1.74
N ILE A 359 -8.43 -24.70 -1.40
CA ILE A 359 -7.41 -25.49 -0.72
C ILE A 359 -7.90 -25.83 0.68
N ILE A 360 -8.41 -24.85 1.42
CA ILE A 360 -8.96 -25.01 2.78
C ILE A 360 -10.09 -26.04 2.80
N ASN A 361 -11.05 -25.95 1.88
CA ASN A 361 -12.20 -26.86 1.81
C ASN A 361 -11.80 -28.31 1.47
N ARG A 362 -10.59 -28.54 0.95
CA ARG A 362 -10.06 -29.88 0.62
C ARG A 362 -8.99 -30.36 1.59
N ILE A 363 -8.77 -29.66 2.71
CA ILE A 363 -7.76 -30.02 3.72
C ILE A 363 -7.97 -31.44 4.23
N HIS A 364 -9.20 -31.81 4.59
CA HIS A 364 -9.50 -33.14 5.12
C HIS A 364 -9.36 -34.29 4.11
N LEU A 365 -9.23 -33.97 2.82
CA LEU A 365 -9.22 -34.96 1.72
C LEU A 365 -7.83 -35.16 1.10
N GLN A 366 -6.83 -34.36 1.51
CA GLN A 366 -5.50 -34.38 0.88
C GLN A 366 -4.41 -34.61 1.92
N PRO A 367 -3.33 -35.34 1.56
CA PRO A 367 -2.18 -35.45 2.42
C PRO A 367 -1.53 -34.08 2.63
N PHE A 368 -1.08 -33.82 3.86
CA PHE A 368 -0.53 -32.54 4.30
C PHE A 368 0.56 -32.00 3.36
N GLU A 369 1.46 -32.86 2.89
CA GLU A 369 2.54 -32.49 1.96
C GLU A 369 2.02 -31.90 0.64
N ARG A 370 0.94 -32.46 0.08
CA ARG A 370 0.35 -31.96 -1.17
C ARG A 370 -0.34 -30.61 -0.97
N MET A 371 -0.89 -30.36 0.22
CA MET A 371 -1.43 -29.06 0.60
C MET A 371 -0.29 -28.04 0.74
N LEU A 372 0.80 -28.42 1.42
CA LEU A 372 1.99 -27.59 1.60
C LEU A 372 2.61 -27.18 0.25
N GLN A 373 2.72 -28.12 -0.70
CA GLN A 373 3.20 -27.83 -2.07
C GLN A 373 2.29 -26.84 -2.82
N LYS A 374 0.97 -26.96 -2.67
CA LYS A 374 0.03 -26.01 -3.30
C LYS A 374 0.15 -24.63 -2.67
N LEU A 375 0.32 -24.57 -1.36
CA LEU A 375 0.50 -23.33 -0.63
C LEU A 375 1.83 -22.66 -1.00
N GLN A 376 2.90 -23.43 -1.15
CA GLN A 376 4.20 -22.95 -1.62
C GLN A 376 4.08 -22.32 -3.01
N LYS A 377 3.36 -22.95 -3.94
CA LYS A 377 3.10 -22.36 -5.27
C LYS A 377 2.37 -21.01 -5.19
N GLU A 378 1.43 -20.87 -4.26
CA GLU A 378 0.72 -19.60 -4.05
C GLU A 378 1.62 -18.54 -3.40
N VAL A 379 2.53 -18.93 -2.51
CA VAL A 379 3.54 -18.02 -1.93
C VAL A 379 4.57 -17.59 -2.97
N ASP A 380 5.03 -18.49 -3.84
CA ASP A 380 5.91 -18.15 -4.96
C ASP A 380 5.24 -17.17 -5.94
N LEU A 381 3.92 -17.29 -6.15
CA LEU A 381 3.14 -16.31 -6.90
C LEU A 381 3.06 -14.96 -6.19
N LEU A 382 2.88 -14.94 -4.86
CA LEU A 382 2.86 -13.72 -4.05
C LEU A 382 4.22 -13.00 -4.09
N VAL A 383 5.32 -13.72 -3.92
CA VAL A 383 6.70 -13.19 -4.01
C VAL A 383 6.97 -12.70 -5.43
N SER A 384 6.53 -13.49 -6.41
CA SER A 384 6.30 -13.12 -7.81
C SER A 384 5.78 -11.70 -7.98
N LEU A 385 4.59 -11.51 -7.43
CA LEU A 385 3.82 -10.29 -7.53
C LEU A 385 4.53 -9.11 -6.87
N VAL A 386 4.91 -9.29 -5.62
CA VAL A 386 5.55 -8.26 -4.80
C VAL A 386 6.82 -7.75 -5.47
N THR A 387 7.73 -8.65 -5.86
CA THR A 387 8.99 -8.28 -6.52
C THR A 387 8.78 -7.50 -7.83
N THR A 388 7.77 -7.86 -8.63
CA THR A 388 7.48 -7.13 -9.86
C THR A 388 6.81 -5.78 -9.63
N LEU A 389 5.87 -5.68 -8.68
CA LEU A 389 5.19 -4.43 -8.36
C LEU A 389 6.15 -3.44 -7.69
N ASP A 390 7.05 -3.92 -6.84
CA ASP A 390 8.13 -3.13 -6.26
C ASP A 390 9.07 -2.57 -7.31
N ALA A 391 9.40 -3.35 -8.35
CA ALA A 391 10.20 -2.87 -9.47
C ALA A 391 9.49 -1.77 -10.28
N PHE A 392 8.15 -1.74 -10.33
CA PHE A 392 7.40 -0.67 -10.99
C PHE A 392 7.33 0.61 -10.16
N ILE A 393 7.23 0.46 -8.84
CA ILE A 393 7.04 1.58 -7.91
C ILE A 393 8.38 2.16 -7.44
N ASN A 394 9.48 1.41 -7.59
CA ASN A 394 10.76 1.66 -6.92
C ASN A 394 10.56 1.74 -5.39
N SER A 395 9.84 0.76 -4.83
CA SER A 395 9.68 0.57 -3.38
C SER A 395 10.27 -0.76 -2.97
N GLN A 396 10.70 -0.88 -1.72
CA GLN A 396 11.06 -2.15 -1.11
C GLN A 396 9.93 -2.59 -0.18
N THR A 397 9.21 -3.66 -0.52
CA THR A 397 8.25 -4.23 0.42
C THR A 397 8.77 -5.49 1.09
N ARG A 398 8.51 -5.56 2.40
CA ARG A 398 8.89 -6.69 3.25
C ARG A 398 7.63 -7.36 3.76
N LEU A 399 7.52 -8.67 3.58
CA LEU A 399 6.39 -9.43 4.12
C LEU A 399 6.68 -9.73 5.59
N VAL A 400 5.76 -9.37 6.48
CA VAL A 400 5.89 -9.55 7.92
C VAL A 400 4.82 -10.51 8.41
N ILE A 401 5.25 -11.64 8.95
CA ILE A 401 4.36 -12.65 9.54
C ILE A 401 4.51 -12.56 11.05
N MET A 402 3.44 -12.21 11.75
CA MET A 402 3.41 -12.21 13.21
C MET A 402 2.62 -13.41 13.70
N VAL A 403 3.28 -14.27 14.46
CA VAL A 403 2.70 -15.49 14.99
C VAL A 403 2.59 -15.40 16.50
N ASP A 404 1.36 -15.42 17.01
CA ASP A 404 1.04 -15.38 18.43
C ASP A 404 0.26 -16.64 18.86
N GLY A 405 0.37 -17.01 20.14
CA GLY A 405 -0.36 -18.13 20.73
C GLY A 405 0.26 -19.51 20.50
N LEU A 406 1.53 -19.59 20.08
CA LEU A 406 2.26 -20.85 19.93
C LEU A 406 2.36 -21.62 21.26
N ASP A 407 2.39 -20.92 22.40
CA ASP A 407 2.43 -21.48 23.76
C ASP A 407 1.24 -22.40 24.10
N SER A 408 0.13 -22.27 23.38
CA SER A 408 -1.09 -23.09 23.58
C SER A 408 -1.13 -24.35 22.71
N CYS A 409 -0.18 -24.50 21.79
CA CYS A 409 -0.13 -25.64 20.88
C CYS A 409 0.64 -26.80 21.53
N GLU A 410 0.25 -28.04 21.24
CA GLU A 410 1.04 -29.21 21.62
C GLU A 410 2.46 -29.10 21.02
N GLN A 411 3.47 -29.44 21.82
CA GLN A 411 4.89 -29.23 21.49
C GLN A 411 5.28 -29.83 20.13
N ASN A 412 4.75 -31.01 19.78
CA ASN A 412 5.01 -31.67 18.50
C ASN A 412 4.37 -30.93 17.31
N LYS A 413 3.17 -30.37 17.47
CA LYS A 413 2.47 -29.60 16.44
C LYS A 413 3.13 -28.23 16.24
N MET A 414 3.63 -27.63 17.32
CA MET A 414 4.34 -26.35 17.28
C MET A 414 5.61 -26.40 16.41
N VAL A 415 6.48 -27.39 16.64
CA VAL A 415 7.72 -27.56 15.85
C VAL A 415 7.38 -27.83 14.38
N SER A 416 6.35 -28.63 14.12
CA SER A 416 5.88 -28.91 12.76
C SER A 416 5.39 -27.64 12.04
N ILE A 417 4.58 -26.80 12.70
CA ILE A 417 4.06 -25.56 12.12
C ILE A 417 5.19 -24.56 11.84
N ILE A 418 6.14 -24.39 12.76
CA ILE A 418 7.30 -23.51 12.55
C ILE A 418 8.15 -24.02 11.39
N GLY A 419 8.40 -25.33 11.33
CA GLY A 419 9.10 -25.96 10.21
C GLY A 419 8.38 -25.73 8.87
N CYS A 420 7.05 -25.74 8.86
CA CYS A 420 6.26 -25.44 7.67
C CYS A 420 6.31 -23.96 7.27
N ILE A 421 6.24 -23.03 8.22
CA ILE A 421 6.43 -21.59 7.95
C ILE A 421 7.83 -21.36 7.36
N GLN A 422 8.85 -22.00 7.92
CA GLN A 422 10.20 -21.91 7.40
C GLN A 422 10.31 -22.51 6.00
N PHE A 423 9.69 -23.66 5.75
CA PHE A 423 9.67 -24.29 4.43
C PHE A 423 8.96 -23.43 3.37
N ILE A 424 7.80 -22.87 3.70
CA ILE A 424 6.98 -22.07 2.77
C ILE A 424 7.65 -20.73 2.46
N PHE A 425 8.16 -20.04 3.49
CA PHE A 425 8.55 -18.63 3.38
C PHE A 425 10.06 -18.39 3.36
N LEU A 426 10.88 -19.23 4.01
CA LEU A 426 12.33 -19.03 4.07
C LEU A 426 13.11 -19.76 2.97
N PHE A 427 12.53 -20.75 2.29
CA PHE A 427 13.26 -21.52 1.27
C PHE A 427 13.28 -20.86 -0.12
N SER A 428 12.48 -19.82 -0.37
CA SER A 428 12.49 -19.11 -1.66
C SER A 428 13.58 -18.02 -1.66
N PRO A 429 14.66 -18.13 -2.47
CA PRO A 429 15.86 -17.29 -2.39
C PRO A 429 15.66 -15.81 -2.78
N LYS A 430 14.44 -15.41 -3.12
CA LYS A 430 14.04 -14.04 -3.48
C LYS A 430 13.15 -13.36 -2.42
N CYS A 431 12.94 -14.01 -1.28
CA CYS A 431 11.99 -13.60 -0.25
C CYS A 431 12.58 -12.58 0.73
N SER A 432 12.04 -11.36 0.70
CA SER A 432 12.25 -10.35 1.74
C SER A 432 11.20 -10.52 2.86
N ILE A 433 11.34 -11.57 3.69
CA ILE A 433 10.35 -11.93 4.71
C ILE A 433 10.93 -11.82 6.12
N CYS A 434 10.21 -11.13 7.00
CA CYS A 434 10.46 -11.11 8.44
C CYS A 434 9.39 -11.92 9.17
N CYS A 435 9.80 -12.97 9.88
CA CYS A 435 8.92 -13.76 10.72
C CYS A 435 9.15 -13.40 12.19
N PHE A 436 8.09 -12.99 12.89
CA PHE A 436 8.11 -12.80 14.34
C PHE A 436 7.35 -13.93 15.00
N THR A 437 8.02 -14.70 15.84
CA THR A 437 7.47 -15.84 16.57
C THR A 437 7.59 -15.58 18.06
N CYS A 438 6.52 -15.78 18.81
CA CYS A 438 6.58 -15.71 20.27
C CYS A 438 6.68 -17.11 20.88
N PHE A 439 7.62 -17.31 21.80
CA PHE A 439 7.88 -18.56 22.50
C PHE A 439 7.77 -18.39 24.00
N ARG A 440 7.36 -19.44 24.72
CA ARG A 440 7.43 -19.51 26.18
C ARG A 440 8.81 -19.77 26.68
#